data_AF-A0A2G6CQV7-F1
#
_entry.id   AF-A0A2G6CQV7-F1
#
_cell.length_a   1.000
_cell.length_b   1.000
_cell.length_c   1.000
_cell.angle_alpha   90.00
_cell.angle_beta   90.00
_cell.angle_gamma   90.00
#
_symmetry.space_group_name_H-M   'P 1'
#
loop_
_entity.id
_entity.type
_entity.pdbx_description
1 polymer ?
#
loop_
_entity_poly.entity_id
_entity_poly.type
_entity_poly.pdbx_seq_one_letter_code
_entity_poly.pdbx_strand_id
1 'polypeptide(L)'
;GSGGAGGGGLHVAANESIAVSGTINVGGGGGDGGSYGEAGGGGGGGGMLVFESLSVTFSGVAAANGGGGGAGAKDQFDTDAQDGEDGRPSTSQALGGTSKGSNGGDGGKGGTDLKAEAGETKWNAGGGGGGAGQIRVRAPTQQLNGVISPSAITKTAIDKI
;
A
#
# COMPACT_ATOMS: atom_id res chain seq x y z
N GLY A 1 -4.34 -11.82 -14.74
CA GLY A 1 -4.87 -10.82 -13.79
C GLY A 1 -4.38 -9.42 -14.12
N SER A 2 -5.24 -8.42 -13.98
CA SER A 2 -4.87 -7.00 -14.10
C SER A 2 -4.11 -6.51 -12.87
N GLY A 3 -3.21 -5.54 -13.04
CA GLY A 3 -2.50 -4.93 -11.92
C GLY A 3 -3.38 -3.99 -11.10
N GLY A 4 -3.05 -3.84 -9.81
CA GLY A 4 -3.72 -2.94 -8.89
C GLY A 4 -3.42 -1.46 -9.17
N ALA A 5 -4.39 -0.60 -8.86
CA ALA A 5 -4.25 0.85 -9.04
C ALA A 5 -3.16 1.44 -8.11
N GLY A 6 -2.39 2.41 -8.61
CA GLY A 6 -1.46 3.16 -7.76
C GLY A 6 -2.17 4.07 -6.76
N GLY A 7 -1.50 4.38 -5.66
CA GLY A 7 -1.97 5.30 -4.63
C GLY A 7 -1.94 6.77 -5.05
N GLY A 8 -2.82 7.57 -4.45
CA GLY A 8 -2.98 9.00 -4.74
C GLY A 8 -1.94 9.90 -4.07
N GLY A 9 -1.94 11.18 -4.44
CA GLY A 9 -1.13 12.21 -3.79
C GLY A 9 -2.02 13.21 -3.02
N LEU A 10 -1.66 13.51 -1.78
CA LEU A 10 -2.29 14.58 -1.00
C LEU A 10 -1.24 15.44 -0.31
N HIS A 11 -1.29 16.75 -0.55
CA HIS A 11 -0.51 17.75 0.18
C HIS A 11 -1.46 18.68 0.92
N VAL A 12 -1.35 18.71 2.24
CA VAL A 12 -2.11 19.61 3.11
C VAL A 12 -1.14 20.63 3.69
N ALA A 13 -1.43 21.91 3.48
CA ALA A 13 -0.65 23.01 4.01
C ALA A 13 -1.55 23.95 4.83
N ALA A 14 -1.04 24.41 5.97
CA ALA A 14 -1.72 25.39 6.82
C ALA A 14 -0.69 26.28 7.53
N ASN A 15 -1.02 27.57 7.74
CA ASN A 15 -0.09 28.50 8.37
C ASN A 15 0.19 28.14 9.84
N GLU A 16 -0.83 27.77 10.62
CA GLU A 16 -0.69 27.60 12.07
C GLU A 16 -0.65 26.14 12.50
N SER A 17 -1.69 25.38 12.18
CA SER A 17 -1.77 23.99 12.59
C SER A 17 -2.53 23.09 11.61
N ILE A 18 -2.13 21.82 11.62
CA ILE A 18 -2.88 20.70 11.04
C ILE A 18 -3.16 19.70 12.18
N ALA A 19 -4.42 19.31 12.33
CA ALA A 19 -4.84 18.28 13.26
C ALA A 19 -5.56 17.16 12.50
N VAL A 20 -5.09 15.92 12.65
CA VAL A 20 -5.73 14.74 12.03
C VAL A 20 -6.10 13.71 13.10
N SER A 21 -7.40 13.49 13.25
CA SER A 21 -7.99 12.48 14.14
C SER A 21 -8.66 11.32 13.39
N GLY A 22 -8.95 11.49 12.10
CA GLY A 22 -9.55 10.47 11.24
C GLY A 22 -8.52 9.66 10.44
N THR A 23 -9.01 8.99 9.39
CA THR A 23 -8.17 8.20 8.48
C THR A 23 -7.95 8.94 7.17
N ILE A 24 -6.68 9.03 6.74
CA ILE A 24 -6.27 9.45 5.41
C ILE A 24 -5.57 8.24 4.77
N ASN A 25 -6.17 7.67 3.72
CA ASN A 25 -5.60 6.53 3.00
C ASN A 25 -5.32 6.90 1.54
N VAL A 26 -4.05 6.81 1.15
CA VAL A 26 -3.58 6.90 -0.23
C VAL A 26 -2.82 5.63 -0.63
N GLY A 27 -3.18 4.49 -0.04
CA GLY A 27 -2.62 3.19 -0.39
C GLY A 27 -2.94 2.78 -1.84
N GLY A 28 -2.15 1.85 -2.36
CA GLY A 28 -2.39 1.23 -3.67
C GLY A 28 -3.45 0.13 -3.59
N GLY A 29 -4.10 -0.17 -4.71
CA GLY A 29 -5.07 -1.26 -4.83
C GLY A 29 -4.43 -2.64 -4.95
N GLY A 30 -5.18 -3.68 -4.59
CA GLY A 30 -4.80 -5.08 -4.84
C GLY A 30 -4.77 -5.42 -6.33
N GLY A 31 -3.93 -6.39 -6.71
CA GLY A 31 -3.93 -6.94 -8.06
C GLY A 31 -4.96 -8.06 -8.23
N ASP A 32 -5.56 -8.17 -9.41
CA ASP A 32 -6.55 -9.21 -9.68
C ASP A 32 -5.87 -10.59 -9.74
N GLY A 33 -6.60 -11.61 -9.28
CA GLY A 33 -6.26 -13.01 -9.54
C GLY A 33 -6.19 -13.30 -11.05
N GLY A 34 -5.41 -14.31 -11.42
CA GLY A 34 -5.47 -14.89 -12.75
C GLY A 34 -6.77 -15.66 -12.98
N SER A 35 -7.20 -15.71 -14.24
CA SER A 35 -8.23 -16.65 -14.72
C SER A 35 -7.59 -17.74 -15.57
N TYR A 36 -8.13 -18.96 -15.56
CA TYR A 36 -7.76 -20.09 -16.44
C TYR A 36 -6.34 -20.08 -17.04
N GLY A 37 -5.35 -20.55 -16.28
CA GLY A 37 -3.98 -20.63 -16.79
C GLY A 37 -3.23 -19.30 -16.86
N GLU A 38 -3.77 -18.20 -16.34
CA GLU A 38 -3.10 -16.91 -16.28
C GLU A 38 -2.36 -16.69 -14.96
N ALA A 39 -1.30 -15.88 -15.03
CA ALA A 39 -0.63 -15.33 -13.85
C ALA A 39 -1.49 -14.26 -13.15
N GLY A 40 -1.22 -14.05 -11.86
CA GLY A 40 -1.83 -12.99 -11.07
C GLY A 40 -1.28 -11.61 -11.41
N GLY A 41 -2.11 -10.58 -11.23
CA GLY A 41 -1.73 -9.19 -11.40
C GLY A 41 -0.90 -8.66 -10.23
N GLY A 42 0.05 -7.77 -10.48
CA GLY A 42 0.84 -7.13 -9.42
C GLY A 42 0.02 -6.13 -8.60
N GLY A 43 0.36 -5.95 -7.32
CA GLY A 43 -0.27 -4.96 -6.45
C GLY A 43 0.16 -3.53 -6.79
N GLY A 44 -0.74 -2.57 -6.54
CA GLY A 44 -0.49 -1.16 -6.74
C GLY A 44 0.42 -0.56 -5.67
N GLY A 45 1.34 0.32 -6.06
CA GLY A 45 2.20 1.04 -5.13
C GLY A 45 1.43 2.07 -4.30
N GLY A 46 1.83 2.30 -3.06
CA GLY A 46 1.29 3.35 -2.20
C GLY A 46 1.62 4.76 -2.71
N GLY A 47 0.80 5.72 -2.28
CA GLY A 47 0.84 7.11 -2.73
C GLY A 47 1.75 8.02 -1.90
N MET A 48 1.48 9.33 -1.94
CA MET A 48 2.25 10.33 -1.19
C MET A 48 1.34 11.19 -0.31
N LEU A 49 1.70 11.33 0.97
CA LEU A 49 1.10 12.27 1.91
C LEU A 49 2.13 13.30 2.36
N VAL A 50 1.78 14.58 2.30
CA VAL A 50 2.61 15.67 2.82
C VAL A 50 1.76 16.56 3.73
N PHE A 51 2.25 16.79 4.94
CA PHE A 51 1.70 17.77 5.88
C PHE A 51 2.72 18.88 6.11
N GLU A 52 2.30 20.13 5.92
CA GLU A 52 3.17 21.30 6.06
C GLU A 52 2.49 22.39 6.90
N SER A 53 3.02 22.65 8.09
CA SER A 53 2.48 23.65 9.01
C SER A 53 3.47 24.02 10.11
N LEU A 54 3.16 25.04 10.93
CA LEU A 54 3.96 25.34 12.13
C LEU A 54 3.79 24.26 13.22
N SER A 55 2.60 23.65 13.30
CA SER A 55 2.31 22.54 14.19
C SER A 55 1.52 21.44 13.48
N VAL A 56 1.92 20.18 13.65
CA VAL A 56 1.18 19.02 13.16
C VAL A 56 0.88 18.08 14.33
N THR A 57 -0.39 17.86 14.60
CA THR A 57 -0.87 16.87 15.58
C THR A 57 -1.62 15.76 14.86
N PHE A 58 -1.18 14.52 15.09
CA PHE A 58 -1.73 13.32 14.49
C PHE A 58 -2.12 12.34 15.59
N SER A 59 -3.41 12.04 15.68
CA SER A 59 -3.97 11.00 16.57
C SER A 59 -4.74 9.93 15.81
N GLY A 60 -5.04 10.15 14.53
CA GLY A 60 -5.73 9.21 13.65
C GLY A 60 -4.80 8.28 12.85
N VAL A 61 -5.17 7.97 11.61
CA VAL A 61 -4.42 7.08 10.71
C VAL A 61 -3.99 7.81 9.43
N ALA A 62 -2.71 7.76 9.08
CA ALA A 62 -2.19 8.11 7.76
C ALA A 62 -1.57 6.88 7.11
N ALA A 63 -2.07 6.51 5.93
CA ALA A 63 -1.64 5.32 5.23
C ALA A 63 -1.28 5.61 3.77
N ALA A 64 -0.11 5.12 3.36
CA ALA A 64 0.39 5.13 2.00
C ALA A 64 1.01 3.77 1.66
N ASN A 65 0.33 2.69 2.06
CA ASN A 65 0.83 1.31 1.91
C ASN A 65 0.56 0.78 0.50
N GLY A 66 1.37 -0.17 0.04
CA GLY A 66 1.13 -0.88 -1.21
C GLY A 66 0.06 -1.97 -1.06
N GLY A 67 -0.63 -2.28 -2.16
CA GLY A 67 -1.57 -3.41 -2.25
C GLY A 67 -0.86 -4.75 -2.45
N GLY A 68 -1.53 -5.85 -2.14
CA GLY A 68 -1.06 -7.20 -2.42
C GLY A 68 -1.19 -7.57 -3.90
N GLY A 69 -0.35 -8.47 -4.39
CA GLY A 69 -0.51 -9.05 -5.72
C GLY A 69 -1.58 -10.14 -5.74
N GLY A 70 -2.25 -10.33 -6.87
CA GLY A 70 -3.19 -11.44 -7.09
C GLY A 70 -2.46 -12.77 -7.26
N ALA A 71 -3.13 -13.88 -6.98
CA ALA A 71 -2.59 -15.21 -7.23
C ALA A 71 -2.70 -15.61 -8.72
N GLY A 72 -1.85 -16.53 -9.17
CA GLY A 72 -2.00 -17.19 -10.47
C GLY A 72 -3.06 -18.30 -10.42
N ALA A 73 -3.80 -18.46 -11.52
CA ALA A 73 -4.79 -19.54 -11.64
C ALA A 73 -4.14 -20.88 -12.00
N LYS A 74 -4.79 -21.98 -11.63
CA LYS A 74 -4.46 -23.29 -12.19
C LYS A 74 -4.92 -23.40 -13.65
N ASP A 75 -4.32 -24.34 -14.33
CA ASP A 75 -4.52 -24.77 -15.71
C ASP A 75 -5.75 -25.69 -15.93
N GLN A 76 -6.46 -26.09 -14.86
CA GLN A 76 -7.69 -26.88 -14.96
C GLN A 76 -8.91 -26.15 -14.38
N PHE A 77 -9.90 -25.95 -15.25
CA PHE A 77 -11.33 -25.61 -15.05
C PHE A 77 -11.75 -24.89 -13.73
N ASP A 78 -12.37 -23.72 -13.93
CA ASP A 78 -13.37 -23.04 -13.07
C ASP A 78 -12.99 -22.54 -11.68
N THR A 79 -11.72 -22.26 -11.40
CA THR A 79 -11.42 -21.44 -10.23
C THR A 79 -10.46 -20.33 -10.57
N ASP A 80 -11.00 -19.12 -10.76
CA ASP A 80 -10.22 -17.90 -10.66
C ASP A 80 -9.43 -17.91 -9.35
N ALA A 81 -8.19 -17.46 -9.44
CA ALA A 81 -7.34 -17.27 -8.28
C ALA A 81 -7.85 -16.07 -7.46
N GLN A 82 -7.41 -15.96 -6.21
CA GLN A 82 -7.84 -14.83 -5.39
C GLN A 82 -7.09 -13.55 -5.78
N ASP A 83 -7.80 -12.44 -5.69
CA ASP A 83 -7.22 -11.10 -5.76
C ASP A 83 -6.34 -10.84 -4.54
N GLY A 84 -5.39 -9.92 -4.70
CA GLY A 84 -4.66 -9.32 -3.59
C GLY A 84 -5.52 -8.30 -2.86
N GLU A 85 -5.18 -8.01 -1.61
CA GLU A 85 -5.87 -6.98 -0.84
C GLU A 85 -5.39 -5.57 -1.19
N ASP A 86 -6.25 -4.58 -1.02
CA ASP A 86 -5.86 -3.17 -1.05
C ASP A 86 -4.91 -2.79 0.10
N GLY A 87 -4.11 -1.76 -0.13
CA GLY A 87 -3.24 -1.13 0.86
C GLY A 87 -4.02 -0.72 2.11
N ARG A 88 -3.75 -1.41 3.22
CA ARG A 88 -4.52 -1.27 4.47
C ARG A 88 -4.17 0.04 5.20
N PRO A 89 -5.13 0.69 5.86
CA PRO A 89 -4.86 1.81 6.76
C PRO A 89 -4.36 1.32 8.12
N SER A 90 -3.26 0.55 8.14
CA SER A 90 -2.63 0.00 9.33
C SER A 90 -1.13 -0.24 9.09
N THR A 91 -0.40 -0.73 10.09
CA THR A 91 1.01 -1.14 9.90
C THR A 91 1.16 -2.52 9.27
N SER A 92 0.06 -3.27 9.12
CA SER A 92 0.08 -4.61 8.54
C SER A 92 0.12 -4.52 7.01
N GLN A 93 0.98 -5.34 6.40
CA GLN A 93 1.00 -5.50 4.95
C GLN A 93 -0.36 -6.00 4.43
N ALA A 94 -0.74 -5.53 3.25
CA ALA A 94 -1.83 -6.12 2.48
C ALA A 94 -1.42 -7.53 2.06
N LEU A 95 -2.30 -8.51 2.24
CA LEU A 95 -2.04 -9.89 1.85
C LEU A 95 -2.10 -10.00 0.32
N GLY A 96 -1.22 -10.84 -0.24
CA GLY A 96 -1.40 -11.30 -1.61
C GLY A 96 -2.52 -12.33 -1.70
N GLY A 97 -3.07 -12.52 -2.88
CA GLY A 97 -4.07 -13.54 -3.14
C GLY A 97 -3.51 -14.94 -2.95
N THR A 98 -4.35 -15.90 -2.53
CA THR A 98 -3.97 -17.32 -2.43
C THR A 98 -4.42 -18.08 -3.67
N SER A 99 -3.51 -18.89 -4.20
CA SER A 99 -3.77 -19.80 -5.31
C SER A 99 -4.60 -21.00 -4.86
N LYS A 100 -5.46 -21.50 -5.76
CA LYS A 100 -6.28 -22.70 -5.54
C LYS A 100 -5.75 -23.85 -6.40
N GLY A 101 -4.63 -24.46 -6.01
CA GLY A 101 -4.09 -25.65 -6.67
C GLY A 101 -2.56 -25.70 -6.77
N SER A 102 -2.02 -26.76 -7.34
CA SER A 102 -0.58 -27.02 -7.38
C SER A 102 0.21 -26.13 -8.33
N ASN A 103 -0.43 -25.61 -9.38
CA ASN A 103 0.26 -24.97 -10.51
C ASN A 103 0.17 -23.43 -10.51
N GLY A 104 -0.70 -22.85 -9.68
CA GLY A 104 -0.80 -21.40 -9.44
C GLY A 104 0.08 -20.96 -8.28
N GLY A 105 0.75 -19.82 -8.41
CA GLY A 105 1.54 -19.19 -7.34
C GLY A 105 0.72 -18.20 -6.53
N ASP A 106 0.96 -18.15 -5.22
CA ASP A 106 0.39 -17.13 -4.35
C ASP A 106 0.95 -15.73 -4.67
N GLY A 107 0.13 -14.70 -4.49
CA GLY A 107 0.54 -13.31 -4.67
C GLY A 107 1.43 -12.82 -3.52
N GLY A 108 2.29 -11.85 -3.82
CA GLY A 108 3.16 -11.21 -2.84
C GLY A 108 2.44 -10.16 -1.98
N LYS A 109 2.85 -10.01 -0.73
CA LYS A 109 2.31 -8.99 0.18
C LYS A 109 2.74 -7.56 -0.22
N GLY A 110 1.85 -6.60 0.00
CA GLY A 110 2.10 -5.18 -0.24
C GLY A 110 3.09 -4.55 0.74
N GLY A 111 3.74 -3.46 0.36
CA GLY A 111 4.75 -2.78 1.17
C GLY A 111 4.15 -1.87 2.26
N THR A 112 4.82 -1.84 3.41
CA THR A 112 4.61 -0.87 4.51
C THR A 112 5.98 -0.30 4.90
N ASP A 113 6.34 -0.28 6.19
CA ASP A 113 7.74 -0.21 6.60
C ASP A 113 8.53 -1.48 6.22
N LEU A 114 7.81 -2.58 6.03
CA LEU A 114 8.35 -3.79 5.44
C LEU A 114 8.33 -3.68 3.91
N LYS A 115 9.35 -4.25 3.26
CA LYS A 115 9.40 -4.32 1.81
C LYS A 115 8.23 -5.15 1.27
N ALA A 116 7.71 -4.76 0.12
CA ALA A 116 6.79 -5.60 -0.62
C ALA A 116 7.45 -6.94 -0.97
N GLU A 117 6.65 -8.00 -1.01
CA GLU A 117 7.11 -9.35 -1.30
C GLU A 117 6.85 -9.69 -2.77
N ALA A 118 7.71 -10.52 -3.37
CA ALA A 118 7.43 -11.10 -4.66
C ALA A 118 6.32 -12.17 -4.53
N GLY A 119 5.57 -12.40 -5.60
CA GLY A 119 4.68 -13.55 -5.70
C GLY A 119 5.46 -14.85 -5.92
N GLU A 120 4.83 -15.98 -5.66
CA GLU A 120 5.43 -17.28 -5.89
C GLU A 120 5.65 -17.55 -7.38
N THR A 121 6.80 -18.12 -7.71
CA THR A 121 7.14 -18.53 -9.08
C THR A 121 6.70 -19.97 -9.32
N LYS A 122 5.46 -20.16 -9.78
CA LYS A 122 4.95 -21.43 -10.31
C LYS A 122 4.70 -21.32 -11.83
N TRP A 123 4.08 -22.33 -12.43
CA TRP A 123 3.73 -22.31 -13.86
C TRP A 123 2.90 -21.06 -14.20
N ASN A 124 1.90 -20.76 -13.38
CA ASN A 124 1.19 -19.49 -13.40
C ASN A 124 1.55 -18.72 -12.14
N ALA A 125 2.53 -17.83 -12.25
CA ALA A 125 3.06 -17.09 -11.11
C ALA A 125 2.02 -16.19 -10.45
N GLY A 126 2.19 -15.94 -9.15
CA GLY A 126 1.48 -14.86 -8.47
C GLY A 126 2.09 -13.50 -8.80
N GLY A 127 1.28 -12.46 -8.75
CA GLY A 127 1.76 -11.09 -8.89
C GLY A 127 2.57 -10.66 -7.66
N GLY A 128 3.60 -9.83 -7.85
CA GLY A 128 4.31 -9.20 -6.74
C GLY A 128 3.44 -8.15 -6.03
N GLY A 129 3.69 -7.92 -4.74
CA GLY A 129 3.04 -6.83 -4.02
C GLY A 129 3.54 -5.46 -4.46
N GLY A 130 2.68 -4.45 -4.29
CA GLY A 130 3.01 -3.05 -4.57
C GLY A 130 3.92 -2.45 -3.50
N GLY A 131 4.86 -1.59 -3.90
CA GLY A 131 5.75 -0.89 -2.98
C GLY A 131 5.01 0.07 -2.05
N ALA A 132 5.59 0.34 -0.88
CA ALA A 132 5.11 1.39 0.00
C ALA A 132 5.35 2.79 -0.61
N GLY A 133 4.43 3.70 -0.32
CA GLY A 133 4.50 5.11 -0.67
C GLY A 133 5.34 5.93 0.31
N GLN A 134 5.04 7.22 0.44
CA GLN A 134 5.76 8.10 1.37
C GLN A 134 4.82 9.01 2.16
N ILE A 135 5.12 9.18 3.45
CA ILE A 135 4.47 10.17 4.31
C ILE A 135 5.55 11.16 4.76
N ARG A 136 5.30 12.46 4.59
CA ARG A 136 6.20 13.54 4.97
C ARG A 136 5.51 14.51 5.90
N VAL A 137 6.17 14.84 7.00
CA VAL A 137 5.71 15.85 7.96
C VAL A 137 6.77 16.95 8.06
N ARG A 138 6.38 18.16 7.68
CA ARG A 138 7.22 19.37 7.71
C ARG A 138 6.61 20.34 8.71
N ALA A 139 7.07 20.26 9.95
CA ALA A 139 6.62 21.15 11.00
C ALA A 139 7.66 21.26 12.13
N PRO A 140 7.90 22.46 12.67
CA PRO A 140 8.71 22.63 13.88
C PRO A 140 8.18 21.87 15.09
N THR A 141 6.85 21.88 15.28
CA THR A 141 6.18 21.15 16.35
C THR A 141 5.41 19.97 15.77
N GLN A 142 5.67 18.77 16.27
CA GLN A 142 5.05 17.53 15.78
C GLN A 142 4.61 16.65 16.95
N GLN A 143 3.37 16.17 16.92
CA GLN A 143 2.85 15.17 17.85
C GLN A 143 2.21 14.04 17.04
N LEU A 144 2.93 12.94 16.86
CA LEU A 144 2.53 11.83 15.99
C LEU A 144 2.14 10.60 16.81
N ASN A 145 0.99 10.67 17.47
CA ASN A 145 0.51 9.66 18.43
C ASN A 145 -0.45 8.62 17.79
N GLY A 146 -0.73 8.74 16.50
CA GLY A 146 -1.59 7.85 15.72
C GLY A 146 -0.82 6.77 14.95
N VAL A 147 -1.52 6.10 14.02
CA VAL A 147 -0.90 5.16 13.08
C VAL A 147 -0.41 5.92 11.86
N ILE A 148 0.88 5.79 11.54
CA ILE A 148 1.48 6.36 10.34
C ILE A 148 2.23 5.23 9.64
N SER A 149 1.76 4.83 8.46
CA SER A 149 2.35 3.70 7.72
C SER A 149 2.41 4.00 6.22
N PRO A 150 3.60 3.98 5.59
CA PRO A 150 4.91 3.81 6.19
C PRO A 150 5.27 4.92 7.19
N SER A 151 6.27 4.69 8.01
CA SER A 151 6.82 5.66 8.96
C SER A 151 7.13 6.99 8.26
N ALA A 152 6.69 8.10 8.86
CA ALA A 152 6.87 9.41 8.26
C ALA A 152 8.34 9.86 8.22
N ILE A 153 8.72 10.49 7.12
CA ILE A 153 9.94 11.29 7.04
C ILE A 153 9.62 12.67 7.63
N THR A 154 10.27 13.01 8.74
CA THR A 154 10.00 14.25 9.47
C THR A 154 11.09 15.30 9.23
N LYS A 155 10.67 16.57 9.16
CA LYS A 155 11.57 17.72 9.12
C LYS A 155 11.06 18.81 10.08
N THR A 156 11.93 19.26 10.97
CA THR A 156 11.62 20.24 12.03
C THR A 156 11.85 21.70 11.63
N ALA A 157 12.30 21.96 10.40
CA ALA A 157 12.42 23.29 9.84
C ALA A 157 11.58 23.41 8.56
N ILE A 158 10.75 24.45 8.46
CA ILE A 158 10.17 24.85 7.19
C ILE A 158 11.30 25.54 6.42
N ASP A 159 11.71 24.98 5.28
CA ASP A 159 12.68 25.67 4.43
C ASP A 159 12.08 27.02 4.04
N LYS A 160 12.83 28.11 4.25
CA LYS A 160 12.42 29.41 3.74
C LYS A 160 12.32 29.30 2.22
N ILE A 161 11.12 29.51 1.68
CA ILE A 161 10.86 29.66 0.24
C ILE A 161 11.59 30.91 -0.26
#